data_AF-A0A6C0JW15-F1
#
_entry.id   AF-A0A6C0JW15-F1
#
_cell.length_a   1.000
_cell.length_b   1.000
_cell.length_c   1.000
_cell.angle_alpha   90.00
_cell.angle_beta   90.00
_cell.angle_gamma   90.00
#
_symmetry.space_group_name_H-M   'P 1'
#
loop_
_entity.id
_entity.type
_entity.pdbx_description
1 polymer ?
#
loop_
_entity_poly.entity_id
_entity_poly.type
_entity_poly.pdbx_seq_one_letter_code
_entity_poly.pdbx_strand_id
1 'polypeptide(L)'
;MATILGSVFFNFRAGKYVSAGLLGAGFLTISILYGMFMFTPSGDINSSVKAGPWPPTINVCPDFLSLITLNGTAVCVDPIGVSMQNGANGLKKWNNSGNTGTDYVFDLSLNLSGQNRMTALCDQCRSKGLTWEGVFDGSACLNNQPPIPVSQ
;
A
#
# COMPACT_ATOMS: atom_id res chain seq x y z
N MET A 1 10.83 10.85 -27.57
CA MET A 1 12.11 11.07 -28.29
C MET A 1 11.93 11.21 -29.81
N ALA A 2 11.14 10.37 -30.47
CA ALA A 2 10.94 10.44 -31.94
C ALA A 2 10.43 11.79 -32.47
N THR A 3 9.57 12.47 -31.70
CA THR A 3 8.98 13.77 -32.08
C THR A 3 9.97 14.94 -32.07
N ILE A 4 10.92 14.95 -31.12
CA ILE A 4 11.89 16.05 -30.98
C ILE A 4 12.98 15.93 -32.05
N LEU A 5 13.52 14.73 -32.27
CA LEU A 5 14.49 14.49 -33.33
C LEU A 5 13.88 14.70 -34.72
N GLY A 6 12.61 14.32 -34.91
CA GLY A 6 11.86 14.61 -36.12
C GLY A 6 11.67 16.12 -36.37
N SER A 7 11.49 16.91 -35.31
CA SER A 7 11.34 18.37 -35.40
C SER A 7 12.65 19.08 -35.77
N VAL A 8 13.80 18.60 -35.26
CA VAL A 8 15.12 19.09 -35.67
C VAL A 8 15.40 18.76 -37.14
N PHE A 9 15.12 17.52 -37.55
CA PHE A 9 15.31 17.08 -38.94
C PHE A 9 14.43 17.85 -39.93
N PHE A 10 13.17 18.09 -39.57
CA PHE A 10 12.23 18.85 -40.41
C PHE A 10 12.67 20.32 -40.59
N ASN A 11 13.11 21.00 -39.52
CA ASN A 11 13.59 22.37 -39.61
C ASN A 11 14.92 22.49 -40.37
N PHE A 12 15.78 21.47 -40.29
CA PHE A 12 17.01 21.40 -41.08
C PHE A 12 16.72 21.24 -42.59
N ARG A 13 15.80 20.33 -42.95
CA ARG A 13 15.34 20.16 -44.34
C ARG A 13 14.63 21.40 -44.90
N ALA A 14 13.96 22.19 -44.07
CA ALA A 14 13.29 23.42 -44.47
C ALA A 14 14.24 24.63 -44.62
N GLY A 15 15.57 24.44 -44.48
CA GLY A 15 16.57 25.51 -44.58
C GLY A 15 16.62 26.46 -43.38
N LYS A 16 15.90 26.15 -42.30
CA LYS A 16 15.84 26.96 -41.07
C LYS A 16 16.95 26.56 -40.09
N TYR A 17 18.21 26.72 -40.49
CA TYR A 17 19.38 26.22 -39.76
C TYR A 17 19.51 26.78 -38.34
N VAL A 18 19.18 28.07 -38.14
CA VAL A 18 19.24 28.72 -36.82
C VAL A 18 18.25 28.07 -35.84
N SER A 19 17.02 27.81 -36.29
CA SER A 19 15.99 27.16 -35.48
C SER A 19 16.33 25.70 -35.17
N ALA A 20 16.84 24.96 -36.16
CA ALA A 20 17.29 23.59 -35.97
C ALA A 20 18.46 23.50 -34.96
N GLY A 21 19.40 24.45 -35.03
CA GLY A 21 20.53 24.54 -34.10
C GLY A 21 20.08 24.81 -32.66
N LEU A 22 19.18 25.76 -32.44
CA LEU A 22 18.63 26.07 -31.12
C LEU A 22 17.86 24.89 -30.51
N LEU A 23 17.04 24.20 -31.31
CA LEU A 23 16.30 23.02 -30.86
C LEU A 23 17.23 21.85 -30.53
N GLY A 24 18.25 21.62 -31.36
CA GLY A 24 19.26 20.58 -31.10
C GLY A 24 20.06 20.85 -29.83
N ALA A 25 20.54 22.07 -29.64
CA ALA A 25 21.27 22.47 -28.45
C ALA A 25 20.41 22.36 -27.18
N GLY A 26 19.18 22.88 -27.21
CA GLY A 26 18.26 22.78 -26.07
C GLY A 26 17.91 21.34 -25.69
N PHE A 27 17.68 20.47 -26.67
CA PHE A 27 17.43 19.05 -26.42
C PHE A 27 18.64 18.35 -25.80
N LEU A 28 19.85 18.65 -26.28
CA LEU A 28 21.09 18.11 -25.71
C LEU A 28 21.25 18.54 -24.25
N THR A 29 21.05 19.83 -23.95
CA THR A 29 21.15 20.36 -22.58
C THR A 29 20.17 19.69 -21.63
N ILE A 30 18.89 19.54 -22.02
CA ILE A 30 17.88 18.87 -21.17
C ILE A 30 18.26 17.40 -20.94
N SER A 31 18.75 16.72 -21.96
CA SER A 31 19.16 15.31 -21.86
C SER A 31 20.34 15.14 -20.90
N ILE A 32 21.31 16.07 -20.94
CA ILE A 32 22.44 16.08 -20.00
C ILE A 32 21.94 16.34 -18.58
N LEU A 33 21.11 17.35 -18.35
CA LEU A 33 20.57 17.68 -17.03
C LEU A 33 19.75 16.53 -16.43
N TYR A 34 18.90 15.91 -17.25
CA TYR A 34 18.12 14.74 -16.84
C TYR A 34 19.03 13.55 -16.53
N GLY A 35 20.03 13.28 -17.37
CA GLY A 35 21.02 12.23 -17.12
C GLY A 35 21.80 12.47 -15.83
N MET A 36 22.17 13.71 -15.53
CA MET A 36 22.81 14.06 -14.27
C MET A 36 21.87 13.85 -13.08
N PHE A 37 20.59 14.24 -13.18
CA PHE A 37 19.62 14.02 -12.11
C PHE A 37 19.39 12.53 -11.83
N MET A 38 19.34 11.70 -12.86
CA MET A 38 19.09 10.26 -12.73
C MET A 38 20.33 9.47 -12.28
N PHE A 39 21.48 9.70 -12.94
CA PHE A 39 22.65 8.81 -12.85
C PHE A 39 23.79 9.31 -11.95
N THR A 40 23.69 10.50 -11.35
CA THR A 40 24.68 10.97 -10.36
C THR A 40 24.62 10.09 -9.10
N PRO A 41 25.71 9.97 -8.30
CA PRO A 41 25.68 9.22 -7.04
C PRO A 41 24.59 9.65 -6.05
N SER A 42 24.14 10.90 -6.14
CA SER A 42 23.03 11.47 -5.36
C SER A 42 21.68 11.51 -6.12
N GLY A 43 21.62 10.91 -7.31
CA GLY A 43 20.43 10.88 -8.17
C GLY A 43 19.47 9.76 -7.82
N ASP A 44 18.19 9.90 -8.15
CA ASP A 44 17.09 9.04 -7.67
C ASP A 44 17.30 7.52 -7.84
N ILE A 45 18.05 7.09 -8.85
CA ILE A 45 18.31 5.65 -9.07
C ILE A 45 19.37 5.12 -8.08
N ASN A 46 20.30 5.98 -7.66
CA ASN A 46 21.36 5.68 -6.70
C ASN A 46 20.99 6.09 -5.27
N SER A 47 19.99 6.98 -5.12
CA SER A 47 19.27 7.24 -3.89
C SER A 47 18.66 5.92 -3.45
N SER A 48 19.44 5.17 -2.65
CA SER A 48 18.97 3.99 -1.96
C SER A 48 17.97 4.44 -0.90
N VAL A 49 16.79 4.88 -1.31
CA VAL A 49 15.59 4.59 -0.55
C VAL A 49 15.58 3.07 -0.55
N LYS A 50 16.18 2.48 0.50
CA LYS A 50 16.06 1.05 0.76
C LYS A 50 14.57 0.80 0.65
N ALA A 51 14.15 0.10 -0.40
CA ALA A 51 12.82 -0.44 -0.43
C ALA A 51 12.71 -1.19 0.89
N GLY A 52 11.83 -0.71 1.78
CA GLY A 52 11.53 -1.44 3.00
C GLY A 52 11.23 -2.89 2.62
N PRO A 53 11.47 -3.86 3.52
CA PRO A 53 11.18 -5.26 3.22
C PRO A 53 9.78 -5.35 2.60
N TRP A 54 9.71 -5.80 1.35
CA TRP A 54 8.45 -6.02 0.66
C TRP A 54 7.89 -7.36 1.17
N PRO A 55 6.60 -7.42 1.57
CA PRO A 55 5.58 -6.37 1.43
C PRO A 55 5.71 -5.25 2.47
N PRO A 56 5.36 -3.99 2.10
CA PRO A 56 5.30 -2.87 3.03
C PRO A 56 4.44 -3.29 4.21
N THR A 57 4.88 -2.90 5.41
CA THR A 57 4.22 -3.11 6.71
C THR A 57 2.78 -3.59 6.62
N ILE A 58 2.53 -4.84 7.05
CA ILE A 58 1.19 -5.43 7.11
C ILE A 58 0.23 -4.47 7.79
N ASN A 59 -0.92 -4.25 7.15
CA ASN A 59 -1.97 -3.43 7.70
C ASN A 59 -2.38 -3.94 9.09
N VAL A 60 -2.60 -3.01 10.02
CA VAL A 60 -2.99 -3.35 11.40
C VAL A 60 -4.31 -4.11 11.41
N CYS A 61 -5.26 -3.77 10.53
CA CYS A 61 -6.55 -4.43 10.43
C CYS A 61 -6.62 -5.39 9.23
N PRO A 62 -7.48 -6.42 9.31
CA PRO A 62 -7.91 -7.21 8.15
C PRO A 62 -8.48 -6.35 7.02
N ASP A 63 -8.56 -6.91 5.82
CA ASP A 63 -8.98 -6.20 4.62
C ASP A 63 -10.40 -5.63 4.80
N PHE A 64 -10.60 -4.39 4.35
CA PHE A 64 -11.85 -3.62 4.46
C PHE A 64 -12.29 -3.23 5.88
N LEU A 65 -11.53 -3.58 6.93
CA LEU A 65 -11.79 -3.12 8.29
C LEU A 65 -11.03 -1.82 8.61
N SER A 66 -11.61 -1.01 9.49
CA SER A 66 -11.03 0.23 9.99
C SER A 66 -10.66 0.10 11.46
N LEU A 67 -9.49 0.64 11.83
CA LEU A 67 -9.04 0.68 13.21
C LEU A 67 -9.78 1.80 13.96
N ILE A 68 -10.41 1.46 15.08
CA ILE A 68 -11.04 2.41 16.00
C ILE A 68 -10.65 2.09 17.44
N THR A 69 -10.76 3.07 18.33
CA THR A 69 -10.57 2.85 19.76
C THR A 69 -11.93 2.78 20.44
N LEU A 70 -12.29 1.62 20.98
CA LEU A 70 -13.50 1.43 21.80
C LEU A 70 -13.08 1.23 23.25
N ASN A 71 -13.55 2.08 24.17
CA ASN A 71 -13.27 1.98 25.60
C ASN A 71 -11.75 1.89 25.95
N GLY A 72 -10.90 2.57 25.18
CA GLY A 72 -9.44 2.52 25.35
C GLY A 72 -8.74 1.31 24.72
N THR A 73 -9.48 0.42 24.06
CA THR A 73 -8.92 -0.73 23.34
C THR A 73 -8.98 -0.49 21.83
N ALA A 74 -7.84 -0.64 21.15
CA ALA A 74 -7.75 -0.54 19.71
C ALA A 74 -8.32 -1.81 19.07
N VAL A 75 -9.39 -1.66 18.30
CA VAL A 75 -10.14 -2.74 17.67
C VAL A 75 -10.43 -2.44 16.20
N CYS A 76 -10.66 -3.47 15.40
CA CYS A 76 -11.01 -3.30 13.99
C CYS A 76 -12.51 -3.51 13.78
N VAL A 77 -13.17 -2.62 13.06
CA VAL A 77 -14.60 -2.69 12.74
C VAL A 77 -14.85 -2.61 11.25
N ASP A 78 -16.00 -3.11 10.81
CA ASP A 78 -16.42 -3.06 9.41
C ASP A 78 -17.49 -1.97 9.21
N PRO A 79 -17.13 -0.73 8.83
CA PRO A 79 -18.10 0.35 8.64
C PRO A 79 -18.93 0.20 7.35
N ILE A 80 -18.45 -0.59 6.39
CA ILE A 80 -19.10 -0.73 5.07
C ILE A 80 -20.05 -1.95 5.05
N GLY A 81 -19.71 -3.01 5.79
CA GLY A 81 -20.44 -4.27 5.85
C GLY A 81 -20.00 -5.29 4.81
N VAL A 82 -18.75 -5.22 4.35
CA VAL A 82 -18.21 -6.13 3.33
C VAL A 82 -18.08 -7.56 3.88
N SER A 83 -17.75 -7.71 5.16
CA SER A 83 -17.55 -9.00 5.80
C SER A 83 -18.82 -9.86 5.88
N MET A 84 -20.01 -9.24 5.93
CA MET A 84 -21.29 -9.96 5.93
C MET A 84 -21.57 -10.67 4.61
N GLN A 85 -20.95 -10.24 3.51
CA GLN A 85 -21.18 -10.81 2.18
C GLN A 85 -20.37 -12.10 1.95
N ASN A 86 -19.29 -12.30 2.69
CA ASN A 86 -18.37 -13.43 2.50
C ASN A 86 -18.56 -14.60 3.47
N GLY A 87 -19.45 -14.50 4.47
CA GLY A 87 -19.71 -15.61 5.39
C GLY A 87 -20.94 -15.44 6.28
N ALA A 88 -21.58 -16.57 6.64
CA ALA A 88 -22.74 -16.61 7.53
C ALA A 88 -22.48 -16.06 8.94
N ASN A 89 -21.20 -15.95 9.34
CA ASN A 89 -20.72 -15.44 10.63
C ASN A 89 -19.83 -14.19 10.48
N GLY A 90 -19.96 -13.45 9.37
CA GLY A 90 -19.22 -12.21 9.14
C GLY A 90 -19.53 -11.12 10.17
N LEU A 91 -18.66 -10.10 10.25
CA LEU A 91 -18.91 -8.97 11.15
C LEU A 91 -20.14 -8.20 10.70
N LYS A 92 -21.03 -7.87 11.63
CA LYS A 92 -22.13 -6.96 11.37
C LYS A 92 -21.58 -5.57 11.06
N LYS A 93 -22.20 -4.90 10.10
CA LYS A 93 -21.88 -3.50 9.76
C LYS A 93 -21.89 -2.65 11.04
N TRP A 94 -20.77 -2.03 11.33
CA TRP A 94 -20.61 -1.14 12.45
C TRP A 94 -21.26 0.21 12.12
N ASN A 95 -22.27 0.60 12.90
CA ASN A 95 -23.03 1.84 12.67
C ASN A 95 -22.90 2.86 13.80
N ASN A 96 -22.50 2.45 15.00
CA ASN A 96 -22.43 3.30 16.18
C ASN A 96 -21.38 2.79 17.17
N SER A 97 -20.77 3.71 17.93
CA SER A 97 -19.78 3.42 18.98
C SER A 97 -20.31 2.62 20.17
N GLY A 98 -21.64 2.51 20.32
CA GLY A 98 -22.27 1.64 21.32
C GLY A 98 -22.23 0.15 20.96
N ASN A 99 -21.90 -0.21 19.72
CA ASN A 99 -21.85 -1.60 19.27
C ASN A 99 -20.47 -2.20 19.56
N THR A 100 -20.25 -2.57 20.82
CA THR A 100 -19.03 -3.24 21.30
C THR A 100 -19.12 -4.76 21.28
N GLY A 101 -20.23 -5.32 20.81
CA GLY A 101 -20.44 -6.76 20.73
C GLY A 101 -19.44 -7.45 19.81
N THR A 102 -19.14 -8.72 20.10
CA THR A 102 -18.23 -9.59 19.32
C THR A 102 -18.62 -9.75 17.86
N ASP A 103 -19.87 -9.47 17.53
CA ASP A 103 -20.42 -9.50 16.17
C ASP A 103 -19.97 -8.29 15.33
N TYR A 104 -19.64 -7.15 15.94
CA TYR A 104 -19.30 -5.92 15.23
C TYR A 104 -17.80 -5.63 15.24
N VAL A 105 -17.07 -6.30 16.13
CA VAL A 105 -15.69 -5.99 16.46
C VAL A 105 -14.77 -7.18 16.18
N PHE A 106 -13.64 -6.90 15.56
CA PHE A 106 -12.50 -7.78 15.43
C PHE A 106 -11.44 -7.37 16.46
N ASP A 107 -11.14 -8.29 17.37
CA ASP A 107 -10.23 -8.03 18.49
C ASP A 107 -8.79 -8.37 18.09
N LEU A 108 -7.91 -7.36 18.11
CA LEU A 108 -6.48 -7.54 17.86
C LEU A 108 -5.68 -7.82 19.14
N SER A 109 -6.29 -7.59 20.30
CA SER A 109 -5.67 -7.62 21.62
C SER A 109 -5.78 -8.98 22.29
N LEU A 110 -5.72 -10.06 21.49
CA LEU A 110 -5.45 -11.37 22.04
C LEU A 110 -4.15 -11.24 22.84
N ASN A 111 -4.20 -11.45 24.16
CA ASN A 111 -3.07 -11.41 25.11
C ASN A 111 -2.06 -12.56 24.84
N LEU A 112 -1.75 -12.77 23.56
CA LEU A 112 -0.96 -13.82 22.97
C LEU A 112 0.16 -13.14 22.20
N SER A 113 1.31 -13.78 22.16
CA SER A 113 2.47 -13.33 21.41
C SER A 113 2.95 -14.44 20.48
N GLY A 114 3.74 -14.06 19.47
CA GLY A 114 4.36 -15.01 18.55
C GLY A 114 3.34 -15.81 17.72
N GLN A 115 3.63 -17.10 17.53
CA GLN A 115 2.85 -18.00 16.69
C GLN A 115 1.42 -18.22 17.19
N ASN A 116 1.21 -18.24 18.51
CA ASN A 116 -0.12 -18.48 19.09
C ASN A 116 -1.10 -17.35 18.75
N ARG A 117 -0.60 -16.11 18.74
CA ARG A 117 -1.38 -14.95 18.30
C ARG A 117 -1.72 -15.07 16.82
N MET A 118 -0.74 -15.41 15.99
CA MET A 118 -0.95 -15.56 14.55
C MET A 118 -2.00 -16.63 14.24
N THR A 119 -1.93 -17.81 14.88
CA THR A 119 -2.94 -18.86 14.71
C THR A 119 -4.32 -18.39 15.14
N ALA A 120 -4.43 -17.73 16.30
CA ALA A 120 -5.72 -17.27 16.79
C ALA A 120 -6.33 -16.15 15.92
N LEU A 121 -5.51 -15.23 15.39
CA LEU A 121 -5.95 -14.21 14.43
C LEU A 121 -6.38 -14.85 13.10
N CYS A 122 -5.65 -15.84 12.62
CA CYS A 122 -6.02 -16.57 11.41
C CYS A 122 -7.37 -17.32 11.59
N ASP A 123 -7.56 -17.99 12.71
CA ASP A 123 -8.82 -18.68 13.02
C ASP A 123 -10.00 -17.69 13.15
N GLN A 124 -9.74 -16.50 13.67
CA GLN A 124 -10.73 -15.42 13.73
C GLN A 124 -11.07 -14.89 12.32
N CYS A 125 -10.08 -14.70 11.45
CA CYS A 125 -10.32 -14.34 10.05
C CYS A 125 -11.12 -15.43 9.31
N ARG A 126 -10.76 -16.70 9.49
CA ARG A 126 -11.46 -17.84 8.88
C ARG A 126 -12.91 -17.95 9.35
N SER A 127 -13.15 -17.81 10.66
CA SER A 127 -14.50 -17.90 11.21
C SER A 127 -15.40 -16.72 10.80
N LYS A 128 -14.82 -15.54 10.60
CA LYS A 128 -15.52 -14.31 10.19
C LYS A 128 -15.52 -14.07 8.68
N GLY A 129 -14.95 -14.96 7.87
CA GLY A 129 -14.91 -14.83 6.40
C GLY A 129 -14.12 -13.60 5.92
N LEU A 130 -13.09 -13.20 6.67
CA LEU A 130 -12.23 -12.05 6.35
C LEU A 130 -10.95 -12.53 5.68
N THR A 131 -10.36 -11.67 4.85
CA THR A 131 -8.99 -11.82 4.37
C THR A 131 -8.09 -10.80 5.06
N TRP A 132 -6.81 -11.12 5.18
CA TRP A 132 -5.82 -10.23 5.75
C TRP A 132 -4.47 -10.49 5.10
N GLU A 133 -3.98 -9.51 4.35
CA GLU A 133 -2.67 -9.57 3.71
C GLU A 133 -1.57 -9.96 4.71
N GLY A 134 -0.88 -11.07 4.43
CA GLY A 134 0.22 -11.57 5.26
C GLY A 134 -0.21 -12.42 6.47
N VAL A 135 -1.49 -12.52 6.82
CA VAL A 135 -2.00 -13.36 7.92
C VAL A 135 -2.92 -14.47 7.43
N PHE A 136 -3.85 -14.17 6.53
CA PHE A 136 -4.79 -15.14 5.98
C PHE A 136 -5.29 -14.72 4.60
N ASP A 137 -5.07 -15.55 3.59
CA ASP A 137 -5.40 -15.24 2.18
C ASP A 137 -6.79 -15.72 1.73
N GLY A 138 -7.61 -16.22 2.67
CA GLY A 138 -8.91 -16.85 2.38
C GLY A 138 -8.85 -18.38 2.27
N SER A 139 -7.66 -18.96 2.19
CA SER A 139 -7.44 -20.41 2.11
C SER A 139 -6.49 -20.94 3.19
N ALA A 140 -5.36 -20.26 3.40
CA ALA A 140 -4.28 -20.67 4.28
C ALA A 140 -3.84 -19.54 5.21
N CYS A 141 -3.37 -19.94 6.41
CA CYS A 141 -2.71 -19.02 7.33
C CYS A 141 -1.28 -18.74 6.84
N LEU A 142 -0.90 -17.47 6.83
CA LEU A 142 0.43 -17.00 6.47
C LEU A 142 1.22 -16.69 7.74
N ASN A 143 2.55 -16.86 7.70
CA ASN A 143 3.42 -16.79 8.86
C ASN A 143 3.89 -15.35 9.22
N ASN A 144 3.20 -14.31 8.76
CA ASN A 144 3.60 -12.95 9.11
C ASN A 144 2.81 -12.41 10.30
N GLN A 145 3.49 -11.60 11.12
CA GLN A 145 2.89 -11.05 12.33
C GLN A 145 2.46 -9.60 12.09
N PRO A 146 1.17 -9.30 12.24
CA PRO A 146 0.70 -7.94 12.14
C PRO A 146 1.16 -7.14 13.37
N PRO A 147 1.48 -5.85 13.20
CA PRO A 147 1.89 -4.99 14.30
C PRO A 147 0.82 -4.94 15.39
N ILE A 148 1.28 -4.87 16.65
CA ILE A 148 0.38 -4.70 17.79
C ILE A 148 -0.04 -3.22 17.83
N PRO A 149 -1.34 -2.89 17.72
CA PRO A 149 -1.76 -1.52 17.90
C PRO A 149 -1.41 -1.08 19.32
N VAL A 150 -0.64 -0.01 19.44
CA VAL A 150 -0.40 0.64 20.73
C VAL A 150 -1.70 1.32 21.15
N SER A 151 -2.24 0.97 22.32
CA SER A 151 -3.34 1.72 22.92
C SER A 151 -2.84 3.14 23.20
N GLN A 152 -3.42 4.14 22.54
CA GLN A 152 -3.23 5.55 22.92
C GLN A 152 -4.12 5.90 24.11
#